data_AF-A0A291IED6-F1
#
_entry.id   AF-A0A291IED6-F1
#
_cell.length_a   1.000
_cell.length_b   1.000
_cell.length_c   1.000
_cell.angle_alpha   90.00
_cell.angle_beta   90.00
_cell.angle_gamma   90.00
#
_symmetry.space_group_name_H-M   'P 1'
#
loop_
_entity.id
_entity.type
_entity.pdbx_description
1 polymer ?
#
loop_
_entity_poly.entity_id
_entity_poly.type
_entity_poly.pdbx_seq_one_letter_code
_entity_poly.pdbx_strand_id
1 'polypeptide(L)'
;MRATPTKPIMALMLASLLGACAHPGHHERETAGFVPGLGEIMAQTSTRHAKLWFAGQAQNWALAAYEVDELHEGIEDAGKYHPTHKDIRQPIPDLLAQYLDQPLAALDQAVKAKNQQAFIANYDKLTAACNACHQATEFGFNVVARPSFNPFANQAF
;
A
#
# COMPACT_ATOMS: atom_id res chain seq x y z
N MET A 1 61.29 -70.97 -18.61
CA MET A 1 62.27 -70.33 -17.71
C MET A 1 61.68 -68.97 -17.33
N ARG A 2 60.88 -68.86 -16.27
CA ARG A 2 61.24 -68.59 -14.85
C ARG A 2 62.21 -67.40 -14.68
N ALA A 3 61.69 -66.29 -14.18
CA ALA A 3 62.11 -65.70 -12.90
C ALA A 3 61.13 -64.57 -12.50
N THR A 4 60.47 -64.72 -11.35
CA THR A 4 59.88 -63.61 -10.59
C THR A 4 61.02 -62.81 -9.93
N PRO A 5 60.82 -61.52 -9.59
CA PRO A 5 60.79 -61.23 -8.16
C PRO A 5 59.89 -60.07 -7.68
N THR A 6 59.35 -60.28 -6.48
CA THR A 6 59.15 -59.38 -5.32
C THR A 6 58.59 -57.96 -5.49
N LYS A 7 57.48 -57.73 -4.77
CA LYS A 7 56.88 -56.43 -4.46
C LYS A 7 57.71 -55.65 -3.43
N PRO A 8 57.80 -54.32 -3.54
CA PRO A 8 57.93 -53.43 -2.40
C PRO A 8 56.57 -52.80 -2.05
N ILE A 9 56.28 -52.75 -0.75
CA ILE A 9 55.24 -51.93 -0.13
C ILE A 9 55.80 -50.51 -0.05
N MET A 10 55.13 -49.50 -0.62
CA MET A 10 55.47 -48.11 -0.37
C MET A 10 54.22 -47.23 -0.25
N ALA A 11 54.03 -46.79 1.00
CA ALA A 11 53.54 -45.49 1.47
C ALA A 11 52.44 -44.74 0.70
N LEU A 12 51.34 -44.56 1.44
CA LEU A 12 50.35 -43.51 1.39
C LEU A 12 50.92 -42.12 1.02
N MET A 13 50.39 -41.49 -0.04
CA MET A 13 50.35 -40.03 -0.17
C MET A 13 48.95 -39.59 -0.58
N LEU A 14 48.32 -38.83 0.33
CA LEU A 14 47.17 -37.97 0.07
C LEU A 14 47.51 -36.98 -1.06
N ALA A 15 46.67 -36.94 -2.08
CA ALA A 15 46.49 -35.73 -2.88
C ALA A 15 44.98 -35.53 -3.07
N SER A 16 44.45 -34.66 -2.22
CA SER A 16 43.06 -34.24 -2.15
C SER A 16 42.56 -33.70 -3.49
N LEU A 17 41.32 -34.06 -3.79
CA LEU A 17 40.55 -33.64 -4.97
C LEU A 17 40.62 -32.12 -5.19
N LEU A 18 41.28 -31.72 -6.28
CA LEU A 18 41.12 -30.40 -6.87
C LEU A 18 40.06 -30.50 -7.98
N GLY A 19 38.98 -29.74 -7.82
CA GLY A 19 38.09 -29.38 -8.93
C GLY A 19 36.64 -29.81 -8.76
N ALA A 20 35.87 -29.06 -7.97
CA ALA A 20 34.43 -28.94 -8.18
C ALA A 20 33.96 -27.56 -7.69
N CYS A 21 33.83 -26.65 -8.65
CA CYS A 21 32.93 -25.50 -8.69
C CYS A 21 33.03 -24.49 -7.53
N ALA A 22 33.81 -23.43 -7.77
CA ALA A 22 33.45 -22.11 -7.30
C ALA A 22 31.95 -21.89 -7.57
N HIS A 23 31.18 -21.53 -6.54
CA HIS A 23 29.82 -21.05 -6.69
C HIS A 23 29.87 -19.52 -6.84
N PRO A 24 29.89 -18.94 -8.06
CA PRO A 24 29.53 -17.54 -8.22
C PRO A 24 28.01 -17.49 -8.16
N GLY A 25 27.49 -17.16 -6.99
CA GLY A 25 26.05 -17.13 -6.79
C GLY A 25 25.69 -16.75 -5.38
N HIS A 26 26.30 -15.69 -4.85
CA HIS A 26 25.51 -14.81 -3.98
C HIS A 26 24.37 -14.29 -4.85
N HIS A 27 23.27 -15.03 -4.93
CA HIS A 27 22.00 -14.41 -5.22
C HIS A 27 21.80 -13.44 -4.07
N GLU A 28 22.19 -12.18 -4.27
CA GLU A 28 21.61 -11.07 -3.56
C GLU A 28 20.11 -11.23 -3.72
N ARG A 29 19.49 -11.81 -2.69
CA ARG A 29 18.05 -11.79 -2.55
C ARG A 29 17.75 -10.31 -2.36
N GLU A 30 17.44 -9.64 -3.47
CA GLU A 30 16.84 -8.33 -3.47
C GLU A 30 15.72 -8.40 -2.42
N THR A 31 15.92 -7.73 -1.30
CA THR A 31 14.92 -7.64 -0.26
C THR A 31 13.86 -6.72 -0.83
N ALA A 32 12.99 -7.26 -1.68
CA ALA A 32 11.80 -6.56 -2.13
C ALA A 32 11.13 -6.03 -0.86
N GLY A 33 11.10 -4.71 -0.73
CA GLY A 33 10.48 -4.05 0.43
C GLY A 33 9.04 -4.54 0.58
N PHE A 34 8.56 -4.64 1.81
CA PHE A 34 7.18 -5.01 2.05
C PHE A 34 6.24 -3.95 1.44
N VAL A 35 5.33 -4.39 0.57
CA VAL A 35 4.28 -3.55 -0.02
C VAL A 35 2.93 -4.07 0.50
N PRO A 36 2.17 -3.25 1.25
CA PRO A 36 0.81 -3.59 1.67
C PRO A 36 -0.07 -3.88 0.46
N GLY A 37 -1.02 -4.80 0.57
CA GLY A 37 -2.01 -5.03 -0.48
C GLY A 37 -2.94 -3.82 -0.67
N LEU A 38 -3.57 -3.72 -1.85
CA LEU A 38 -4.51 -2.64 -2.14
C LEU A 38 -5.67 -2.60 -1.13
N GLY A 39 -6.13 -3.76 -0.67
CA GLY A 39 -7.18 -3.87 0.33
C GLY A 39 -6.77 -3.25 1.67
N GLU A 40 -5.53 -3.46 2.10
CA GLU A 40 -4.98 -2.87 3.33
C GLU A 40 -4.84 -1.35 3.21
N ILE A 41 -4.39 -0.84 2.05
CA ILE A 41 -4.31 0.60 1.79
C ILE A 41 -5.72 1.20 1.84
N MET A 42 -6.68 0.65 1.10
CA MET A 42 -8.06 1.15 1.07
C MET A 42 -8.78 1.03 2.42
N ALA A 43 -8.47 0.02 3.23
CA ALA A 43 -9.01 -0.09 4.59
C ALA A 43 -8.49 1.04 5.50
N GLN A 44 -7.22 1.41 5.38
CA GLN A 44 -6.67 2.57 6.09
C GLN A 44 -7.23 3.88 5.56
N THR A 45 -7.37 4.03 4.25
CA THR A 45 -8.05 5.18 3.62
C THR A 45 -9.47 5.32 4.17
N SER A 46 -10.25 4.23 4.26
CA SER A 46 -11.60 4.28 4.84
C SER A 46 -11.60 4.69 6.32
N THR A 47 -10.60 4.25 7.08
CA THR A 47 -10.42 4.63 8.49
C THR A 47 -10.16 6.13 8.62
N ARG A 48 -9.23 6.67 7.82
CA ARG A 48 -8.89 8.10 7.78
C ARG A 48 -10.05 8.95 7.32
N HIS A 49 -10.80 8.49 6.31
CA HIS A 49 -12.03 9.12 5.87
C HIS A 49 -13.08 9.23 6.99
N ALA A 50 -13.22 8.22 7.84
CA ALA A 50 -14.09 8.29 9.01
C ALA A 50 -13.56 9.26 10.08
N LYS A 51 -12.25 9.24 10.36
CA LYS A 51 -11.62 10.17 11.32
C LYS A 51 -11.76 11.62 10.89
N LEU A 52 -11.57 11.90 9.61
CA LEU A 52 -11.74 13.22 9.02
C LEU A 52 -13.13 13.79 9.29
N TRP A 53 -14.19 12.98 9.16
CA TRP A 53 -15.55 13.42 9.47
C TRP A 53 -15.65 13.96 10.90
N PHE A 54 -15.18 13.18 11.87
CA PHE A 54 -15.26 13.57 13.28
C PHE A 54 -14.38 14.78 13.59
N ALA A 55 -13.19 14.88 12.99
CA ALA A 55 -12.31 16.05 13.14
C ALA A 55 -12.97 17.33 12.61
N GLY A 56 -13.59 17.28 11.43
CA GLY A 56 -14.27 18.43 10.84
C GLY A 56 -15.58 18.78 11.55
N GLN A 57 -16.32 17.79 12.06
CA GLN A 57 -17.51 18.03 12.91
C GLN A 57 -17.13 18.74 14.22
N ALA A 58 -16.04 18.33 14.86
CA ALA A 58 -15.50 18.95 16.07
C ALA A 58 -14.77 20.28 15.80
N GLN A 59 -14.66 20.70 14.53
CA GLN A 59 -13.89 21.88 14.10
C GLN A 59 -12.43 21.85 14.55
N ASN A 60 -11.88 20.65 14.74
CA ASN A 60 -10.46 20.45 14.98
C ASN A 60 -9.73 20.49 13.64
N TRP A 61 -9.54 21.71 13.15
CA TRP A 61 -8.99 21.96 11.82
C TRP A 61 -7.57 21.45 11.63
N ALA A 62 -6.78 21.36 12.71
CA ALA A 62 -5.44 20.77 12.66
C ALA A 62 -5.52 19.27 12.37
N LEU A 63 -6.39 18.55 13.10
CA LEU A 63 -6.61 17.13 12.85
C LEU A 63 -7.29 16.89 11.49
N ALA A 64 -8.25 17.74 11.11
CA ALA A 64 -8.90 17.63 9.81
C ALA A 64 -7.90 17.83 8.66
N ALA A 65 -6.97 18.77 8.78
CA ALA A 65 -5.92 18.98 7.77
C ALA A 65 -4.99 17.76 7.68
N TYR A 66 -4.59 17.22 8.84
CA TYR A 66 -3.77 16.01 8.91
C TYR A 66 -4.47 14.81 8.24
N GLU A 67 -5.75 14.57 8.52
CA GLU A 67 -6.46 13.43 7.93
C GLU A 67 -6.76 13.62 6.42
N VAL A 68 -6.87 14.86 5.91
CA VAL A 68 -6.93 15.11 4.46
C VAL A 68 -5.61 14.78 3.78
N ASP A 69 -4.48 15.22 4.37
CA ASP A 69 -3.14 14.97 3.84
C ASP A 69 -2.84 13.46 3.79
N GLU A 70 -3.11 12.75 4.87
CA GLU A 70 -2.93 11.29 4.94
C GLU A 70 -3.89 10.51 4.03
N LEU A 71 -5.05 11.07 3.70
CA LEU A 71 -5.92 10.52 2.66
C LEU A 71 -5.28 10.68 1.27
N HIS A 72 -4.72 11.85 0.96
CA HIS A 72 -3.99 12.05 -0.29
C HIS A 72 -2.85 11.04 -0.41
N GLU A 73 -2.00 10.93 0.61
CA GLU A 73 -0.87 9.99 0.61
C GLU A 73 -1.33 8.55 0.40
N GLY A 74 -2.37 8.10 1.11
CA GLY A 74 -2.90 6.75 0.94
C GLY A 74 -3.48 6.47 -0.45
N ILE A 75 -4.08 7.47 -1.09
CA ILE A 75 -4.55 7.36 -2.48
C ILE A 75 -3.37 7.33 -3.46
N GLU A 76 -2.37 8.19 -3.28
CA GLU A 76 -1.16 8.18 -4.11
C GLU A 76 -0.41 6.84 -4.01
N ASP A 77 -0.26 6.32 -2.79
CA ASP A 77 0.36 5.01 -2.54
C ASP A 77 -0.42 3.87 -3.19
N ALA A 78 -1.76 3.94 -3.20
CA ALA A 78 -2.58 2.95 -3.91
C ALA A 78 -2.26 2.92 -5.41
N GLY A 79 -2.18 4.09 -6.06
CA GLY A 79 -1.81 4.20 -7.47
C GLY A 79 -0.37 3.75 -7.74
N LYS A 80 0.56 4.15 -6.87
CA LYS A 80 1.99 3.85 -7.00
C LYS A 80 2.30 2.37 -6.86
N TYR A 81 1.76 1.72 -5.83
CA TYR A 81 2.11 0.34 -5.49
C TYR A 81 1.21 -0.69 -6.16
N HIS A 82 0.00 -0.31 -6.55
CA HIS A 82 -0.94 -1.18 -7.24
C HIS A 82 -1.41 -0.53 -8.55
N PRO A 83 -0.54 -0.35 -9.55
CA PRO A 83 -0.92 0.27 -10.82
C PRO A 83 -1.99 -0.54 -11.59
N THR A 84 -2.13 -1.83 -11.28
CA THR A 84 -3.17 -2.74 -11.78
C THR A 84 -3.68 -3.61 -10.62
N HIS A 85 -4.91 -4.12 -10.69
CA HIS A 85 -5.44 -5.01 -9.66
C HIS A 85 -6.57 -5.91 -10.16
N LYS A 86 -6.34 -7.23 -10.17
CA LYS A 86 -7.35 -8.27 -10.47
C LYS A 86 -8.16 -7.92 -11.73
N ASP A 87 -9.47 -7.83 -11.61
CA ASP A 87 -10.44 -7.62 -12.69
C ASP A 87 -10.64 -6.13 -13.04
N ILE A 88 -9.94 -5.22 -12.37
CA ILE A 88 -9.96 -3.79 -12.71
C ILE A 88 -9.26 -3.59 -14.05
N ARG A 89 -10.03 -3.15 -15.06
CA ARG A 89 -9.56 -3.04 -16.45
C ARG A 89 -8.74 -1.78 -16.72
N GLN A 90 -9.02 -0.70 -15.98
CA GLN A 90 -8.32 0.57 -16.14
C GLN A 90 -7.14 0.67 -15.17
N PRO A 91 -6.05 1.39 -15.51
CA PRO A 91 -4.97 1.64 -14.57
C PRO A 91 -5.51 2.33 -13.31
N ILE A 92 -5.08 1.86 -12.14
CA ILE A 92 -5.53 2.42 -10.85
C ILE A 92 -5.16 3.91 -10.72
N PRO A 93 -3.94 4.37 -11.06
CA PRO A 93 -3.60 5.79 -11.02
C PRO A 93 -4.59 6.66 -11.79
N ASP A 94 -4.99 6.22 -12.99
CA ASP A 94 -5.92 6.97 -13.85
C ASP A 94 -7.31 7.05 -13.21
N LEU A 95 -7.80 5.94 -12.64
CA LEU A 95 -9.07 5.90 -11.91
C LEU A 95 -9.04 6.82 -10.69
N LEU A 96 -7.98 6.76 -9.88
CA LEU A 96 -7.84 7.58 -8.68
C LEU A 96 -7.79 9.06 -9.03
N ALA A 97 -7.00 9.45 -10.03
CA ALA A 97 -6.95 10.83 -10.51
C ALA A 97 -8.31 11.30 -11.05
N GLN A 98 -8.98 10.47 -11.85
CA GLN A 98 -10.29 10.79 -12.42
C GLN A 98 -11.35 11.06 -11.35
N TYR A 99 -11.41 10.24 -10.31
CA TYR A 99 -12.49 10.31 -9.32
C TYR A 99 -12.15 11.17 -8.10
N LEU A 100 -10.91 11.16 -7.61
CA LEU A 100 -10.59 11.64 -6.27
C LEU A 100 -9.85 12.97 -6.22
N ASP A 101 -9.06 13.35 -7.24
CA ASP A 101 -8.23 14.57 -7.20
C ASP A 101 -9.04 15.84 -6.89
N GLN A 102 -10.14 16.06 -7.63
CA GLN A 102 -10.94 17.26 -7.46
C GLN A 102 -11.69 17.29 -6.11
N PRO A 103 -12.40 16.22 -5.69
CA PRO A 103 -13.05 16.19 -4.38
C PRO A 103 -12.07 16.36 -3.21
N LEU A 104 -10.90 15.74 -3.28
CA LEU A 104 -9.84 15.86 -2.27
C LEU A 104 -9.31 17.30 -2.19
N ALA A 105 -8.98 17.91 -3.32
CA ALA A 105 -8.55 19.31 -3.37
C ALA A 105 -9.62 20.28 -2.84
N ALA A 106 -10.90 20.04 -3.13
CA ALA A 106 -11.99 20.86 -2.62
C ALA A 106 -12.19 20.71 -1.10
N LEU A 107 -11.95 19.51 -0.55
CA LEU A 107 -12.03 19.26 0.88
C LEU A 107 -10.87 19.92 1.62
N ASP A 108 -9.65 19.81 1.09
CA ASP A 108 -8.46 20.52 1.59
C ASP A 108 -8.70 22.04 1.66
N GLN A 109 -9.23 22.64 0.59
CA GLN A 109 -9.58 24.06 0.58
C GLN A 109 -10.60 24.42 1.67
N ALA A 110 -11.63 23.60 1.87
CA ALA A 110 -12.64 23.85 2.90
C ALA A 110 -12.05 23.78 4.32
N VAL A 111 -11.14 22.82 4.57
CA VAL A 111 -10.42 22.67 5.84
C VAL A 111 -9.49 23.86 6.07
N LYS A 112 -8.69 24.27 5.07
CA LYS A 112 -7.82 25.45 5.14
C LYS A 112 -8.60 26.74 5.42
N ALA A 113 -9.76 26.88 4.79
CA ALA A 113 -10.68 27.99 5.02
C ALA A 113 -11.45 27.89 6.35
N LYS A 114 -11.34 26.77 7.09
CA LYS A 114 -12.08 26.49 8.33
C LYS A 114 -13.60 26.66 8.14
N ASN A 115 -14.09 26.35 6.95
CA ASN A 115 -15.47 26.55 6.57
C ASN A 115 -16.24 25.25 6.77
N GLN A 116 -16.94 25.12 7.89
CA GLN A 116 -17.65 23.90 8.26
C GLN A 116 -18.74 23.50 7.25
N GLN A 117 -19.48 24.46 6.70
CA GLN A 117 -20.52 24.16 5.71
C GLN A 117 -19.91 23.62 4.41
N ALA A 118 -18.82 24.25 3.95
CA ALA A 118 -18.07 23.77 2.79
C ALA A 118 -17.43 22.41 3.05
N PHE A 119 -16.90 22.18 4.27
CA PHE A 119 -16.33 20.90 4.68
C PHE A 119 -17.38 19.78 4.58
N ILE A 120 -18.56 19.96 5.17
CA ILE A 120 -19.63 18.95 5.14
C ILE A 120 -20.02 18.63 3.69
N ALA A 121 -20.22 19.66 2.86
CA ALA A 121 -20.59 19.46 1.46
C ALA A 121 -19.49 18.76 0.65
N ASN A 122 -18.22 19.10 0.86
CA ASN A 122 -17.11 18.48 0.14
C ASN A 122 -16.77 17.08 0.67
N TYR A 123 -17.02 16.80 1.96
CA TYR A 123 -16.92 15.46 2.53
C TYR A 123 -17.90 14.50 1.86
N ASP A 124 -19.16 14.94 1.65
CA ASP A 124 -20.16 14.14 0.96
C ASP A 124 -19.80 13.90 -0.51
N LYS A 125 -19.22 14.90 -1.18
CA LYS A 125 -18.70 14.72 -2.54
C LYS A 125 -17.55 13.73 -2.60
N LEU A 126 -16.61 13.79 -1.64
CA LEU A 126 -15.53 12.80 -1.55
C LEU A 126 -16.09 11.40 -1.31
N THR A 127 -17.04 11.26 -0.38
CA THR A 127 -17.73 9.97 -0.14
C THR A 127 -18.39 9.43 -1.41
N ALA A 128 -19.10 10.29 -2.15
CA ALA A 128 -19.73 9.92 -3.41
C ALA A 128 -18.70 9.52 -4.48
N ALA A 129 -17.56 10.22 -4.54
CA ALA A 129 -16.47 9.92 -5.46
C ALA A 129 -15.77 8.58 -5.14
N CYS A 130 -15.53 8.28 -3.85
CA CYS A 130 -15.03 6.97 -3.42
C CYS A 130 -15.97 5.86 -3.91
N ASN A 131 -17.28 6.03 -3.72
CA ASN A 131 -18.28 5.07 -4.18
C ASN A 131 -18.35 4.98 -5.71
N ALA A 132 -18.19 6.08 -6.44
CA ALA A 132 -18.16 6.07 -7.91
C ALA A 132 -16.95 5.29 -8.44
N CYS A 133 -15.76 5.46 -7.83
CA CYS A 133 -14.59 4.65 -8.15
C CYS A 133 -14.83 3.17 -7.80
N HIS A 134 -15.43 2.86 -6.64
CA HIS A 134 -15.78 1.49 -6.28
C HIS A 134 -16.79 0.86 -7.23
N GLN A 135 -17.74 1.61 -7.80
CA GLN A 135 -18.70 1.13 -8.79
C GLN A 135 -18.09 0.97 -10.18
N ALA A 136 -17.17 1.84 -10.57
CA ALA A 136 -16.43 1.75 -11.83
C ALA A 136 -15.39 0.60 -11.80
N THR A 137 -14.98 0.20 -10.60
CA THR A 137 -14.20 -1.00 -10.34
C THR A 137 -15.14 -2.14 -9.94
N GLU A 138 -14.70 -3.40 -10.01
CA GLU A 138 -15.55 -4.56 -9.67
C GLU A 138 -15.84 -4.67 -8.14
N PHE A 139 -15.83 -3.55 -7.40
CA PHE A 139 -15.94 -3.43 -5.95
C PHE A 139 -17.18 -2.66 -5.49
N GLY A 140 -18.20 -2.50 -6.35
CA GLY A 140 -19.39 -1.67 -6.05
C GLY A 140 -20.20 -2.12 -4.83
N PHE A 141 -19.99 -3.34 -4.34
CA PHE A 141 -20.58 -3.83 -3.09
C PHE A 141 -19.97 -3.18 -1.83
N ASN A 142 -18.77 -2.60 -1.92
CA ASN A 142 -18.07 -1.95 -0.81
C ASN A 142 -18.49 -0.48 -0.71
N VAL A 143 -19.67 -0.22 -0.16
CA VAL A 143 -20.27 1.12 -0.09
C VAL A 143 -19.76 1.88 1.14
N VAL A 144 -19.10 3.01 0.89
CA VAL A 144 -18.67 3.98 1.91
C VAL A 144 -19.85 4.86 2.30
N ALA A 145 -20.06 5.06 3.59
CA ALA A 145 -21.10 5.94 4.13
C ALA A 145 -20.51 6.94 5.12
N ARG A 146 -21.23 8.03 5.34
CA ARG A 146 -20.95 8.92 6.47
C ARG A 146 -21.07 8.14 7.78
N PRO A 147 -20.06 8.16 8.66
CA PRO A 147 -20.11 7.41 9.90
C PRO A 147 -21.18 7.99 10.83
N SER A 148 -22.05 7.12 11.37
CA SER A 148 -23.16 7.49 12.26
C SER A 148 -22.78 7.45 13.74
N PHE A 149 -21.70 6.78 14.09
CA PHE A 149 -21.13 6.73 15.44
C PHE A 149 -19.59 6.76 15.34
N ASN A 150 -18.92 7.28 16.37
CA ASN A 150 -17.45 7.33 16.43
C ASN A 150 -16.90 6.05 17.08
N PRO A 151 -16.22 5.14 16.34
CA PRO A 151 -15.59 3.95 16.92
C PRO A 151 -14.22 4.25 17.56
N PHE A 152 -13.64 5.43 17.33
CA PHE A 152 -12.27 5.78 17.74
C PHE A 152 -12.23 6.39 19.14
N ALA A 153 -12.62 5.59 20.14
CA ALA A 153 -12.69 6.03 21.54
C ALA A 153 -11.33 6.42 22.16
N ASN A 154 -10.22 6.15 21.47
CA ASN A 154 -8.86 6.44 21.90
C ASN A 154 -8.25 7.69 21.22
N GLN A 155 -9.05 8.51 20.52
CA GLN A 155 -8.60 9.74 19.89
C GLN A 155 -9.53 10.90 20.28
N ALA A 156 -8.95 12.01 20.70
CA ALA A 156 -9.68 13.25 20.90
C ALA A 156 -9.87 13.94 19.54
N PHE A 157 -11.13 14.14 19.15
CA PHE A 157 -11.51 14.83 17.92
C PHE A 157 -11.84 16.27 18.20
#